data_AF-A0A431ICP8-F1
#
_entry.id   AF-A0A431ICP8-F1
#
_cell.length_a   1.000
_cell.length_b   1.000
_cell.length_c   1.000
_cell.angle_alpha   90.00
_cell.angle_beta   90.00
_cell.angle_gamma   90.00
#
_symmetry.space_group_name_H-M   'P 1'
#
loop_
_entity.id
_entity.type
_entity.pdbx_description
1 polymer ?
#
loop_
_entity_poly.entity_id
_entity_poly.type
_entity_poly.pdbx_seq_one_letter_code
_entity_poly.pdbx_strand_id
1 'polypeptide(L)'
;MSELNYYIGQIGIRHGEYEFTNTFRFTLPAHQAPLAFVEDYAKTYYGDDDVEDEGNYFSHNAGDLATWPDDSTLVTKEVFDAMTMLPRHEF
;
A
#
# COMPACT_ATOMS: atom_id res chain seq x y z
N MET A 1 -6.72 21.55 14.43
CA MET A 1 -7.00 20.34 13.62
C MET A 1 -5.70 19.99 12.94
N SER A 2 -5.25 18.74 13.04
CA SER A 2 -4.05 18.30 12.31
C SER A 2 -4.39 18.25 10.83
N GLU A 3 -3.58 18.90 10.00
CA GLU A 3 -3.71 18.82 8.54
C GLU A 3 -3.43 17.39 8.07
N LEU A 4 -4.26 16.89 7.15
CA LEU A 4 -4.18 15.54 6.62
C LEU A 4 -3.78 15.57 5.15
N ASN A 5 -2.86 14.69 4.79
CA ASN A 5 -2.52 14.36 3.40
C ASN A 5 -3.27 13.10 2.97
N TYR A 6 -3.69 13.07 1.72
CA TYR A 6 -4.47 11.98 1.13
C TYR A 6 -3.60 11.27 0.11
N TYR A 7 -3.44 9.96 0.25
CA TYR A 7 -2.55 9.19 -0.61
C TYR A 7 -3.30 8.05 -1.30
N ILE A 8 -2.85 7.74 -2.51
CA ILE A 8 -3.13 6.49 -3.21
C ILE A 8 -1.81 5.72 -3.23
N GLY A 9 -1.80 4.54 -2.62
CA GLY A 9 -0.65 3.62 -2.62
C GLY A 9 -0.88 2.42 -3.51
N GLN A 10 0.20 1.79 -3.94
CA GLN A 10 0.19 0.52 -4.66
C GLN A 10 1.15 -0.45 -3.98
N ILE A 11 0.77 -1.72 -3.93
CA ILE A 11 1.66 -2.81 -3.50
C ILE A 11 1.63 -3.87 -4.60
N GLY A 12 2.82 -4.28 -5.06
CA GLY A 12 2.99 -5.44 -5.92
C GLY A 12 3.08 -6.70 -5.07
N ILE A 13 2.42 -7.76 -5.51
CA ILE A 13 2.43 -9.04 -4.82
C ILE A 13 2.86 -10.08 -5.83
N ARG A 14 3.97 -10.76 -5.56
CA ARG A 14 4.49 -11.84 -6.40
C ARG A 14 4.30 -13.18 -5.70
N HIS A 15 3.43 -13.99 -6.26
CA HIS A 15 3.12 -15.33 -5.75
C HIS A 15 3.60 -16.39 -6.75
N GLY A 16 4.91 -16.69 -6.69
CA GLY A 16 5.57 -17.59 -7.64
C GLY A 16 5.68 -16.96 -9.03
N GLU A 17 4.96 -17.53 -10.01
CA GLU A 17 4.91 -17.03 -11.39
C GLU A 17 3.84 -15.95 -11.62
N TYR A 18 2.98 -15.68 -10.64
CA TYR A 18 1.91 -14.69 -10.75
C TYR A 18 2.29 -13.40 -10.04
N GLU A 19 2.04 -12.27 -10.69
CA GLU A 19 2.18 -10.94 -10.13
C GLU A 19 0.84 -10.21 -10.22
N PHE A 20 0.43 -9.57 -9.12
CA PHE A 20 -0.72 -8.68 -9.14
C PHE A 20 -0.44 -7.42 -8.31
N THR A 21 -0.97 -6.30 -8.78
CA THR A 21 -0.85 -5.01 -8.08
C THR A 21 -2.16 -4.70 -7.38
N ASN A 22 -2.09 -4.41 -6.08
CA ASN A 22 -3.22 -3.91 -5.31
C ASN A 22 -3.08 -2.41 -5.10
N THR A 23 -4.13 -1.65 -5.40
CA THR A 23 -4.18 -0.21 -5.15
C THR A 23 -5.05 0.06 -3.94
N PHE A 24 -4.53 0.82 -2.98
CA PHE A 24 -5.24 1.14 -1.74
C PHE A 24 -5.12 2.62 -1.42
N ARG A 25 -5.95 3.07 -0.47
CA ARG A 25 -6.09 4.48 -0.10
C ARG A 25 -5.83 4.63 1.38
N PHE A 26 -5.09 5.67 1.74
CA PHE A 26 -4.78 5.96 3.13
C PHE A 26 -4.59 7.46 3.35
N THR A 27 -4.79 7.89 4.58
CA THR A 27 -4.59 9.27 5.01
C THR A 27 -3.53 9.32 6.09
N LEU A 28 -2.64 10.30 6.02
CA LEU A 28 -1.63 10.52 7.05
C LEU A 28 -1.65 11.96 7.53
N PRO A 29 -1.25 12.24 8.78
CA PRO A 29 -0.87 13.57 9.19
C PRO A 29 0.14 14.19 8.22
N ALA A 30 0.02 15.48 7.92
CA ALA A 30 0.86 16.16 6.92
C ALA A 30 2.38 16.08 7.19
N HIS A 31 2.78 15.79 8.43
CA HIS A 31 4.17 15.65 8.86
C HIS A 31 4.70 14.21 8.80
N GLN A 32 3.86 13.23 8.45
CA GLN A 32 4.25 11.82 8.39
C GLN A 32 4.51 11.40 6.93
N ALA A 33 5.65 10.73 6.72
CA ALA A 33 6.00 10.19 5.42
C ALA A 33 5.18 8.91 5.11
N PRO A 34 4.77 8.70 3.84
CA PRO A 34 3.96 7.55 3.45
C PRO A 34 4.69 6.20 3.58
N LEU A 35 6.01 6.18 3.36
CA LEU A 35 6.86 4.99 3.41
C LEU A 35 6.56 4.07 4.60
N ALA A 36 6.70 4.59 5.83
CA ALA A 36 6.53 3.80 7.05
C ALA A 36 5.11 3.23 7.21
N PHE A 37 4.08 3.90 6.68
CA PHE A 37 2.72 3.40 6.72
C PHE A 37 2.51 2.25 5.72
N VAL A 38 3.06 2.37 4.52
CA VAL A 38 2.93 1.34 3.47
C VAL A 38 3.62 0.05 3.91
N GLU A 39 4.81 0.15 4.50
CA GLU A 39 5.52 -0.99 5.08
C GLU A 39 4.73 -1.67 6.20
N ASP A 40 4.18 -0.89 7.14
CA ASP A 40 3.40 -1.41 8.26
C ASP A 40 2.09 -2.08 7.79
N TYR A 41 1.44 -1.50 6.77
CA TYR A 41 0.26 -2.08 6.13
C TYR A 41 0.59 -3.41 5.43
N ALA A 42 1.71 -3.46 4.70
CA ALA A 42 2.19 -4.67 4.05
C ALA A 42 2.45 -5.81 5.05
N LYS A 43 3.18 -5.52 6.13
CA LYS A 43 3.44 -6.46 7.24
C LYS A 43 2.16 -6.95 7.89
N THR A 44 1.24 -6.04 8.22
CA THR A 44 -0.03 -6.38 8.86
C THR A 44 -0.92 -7.26 7.96
N TYR A 45 -0.94 -7.00 6.66
CA TYR A 45 -1.82 -7.74 5.74
C TYR A 45 -1.33 -9.18 5.49
N TYR A 46 -0.02 -9.42 5.46
CA TYR A 46 0.56 -10.72 5.09
C TYR A 46 1.21 -11.51 6.23
N GLY A 47 1.25 -10.94 7.43
CA GLY A 47 1.73 -11.59 8.65
C GLY A 47 3.17 -11.21 8.98
N ASP A 48 3.45 -11.00 10.26
CA ASP A 48 4.74 -10.57 10.81
C ASP A 48 5.88 -11.61 10.67
N ASP A 49 5.62 -12.77 10.07
CA ASP A 49 6.58 -13.86 10.00
C ASP A 49 7.62 -13.61 8.89
N ASP A 50 8.86 -13.40 9.34
CA ASP A 50 10.12 -13.43 8.59
C ASP A 50 10.16 -12.58 7.31
N VAL A 51 10.11 -11.26 7.51
CA VAL A 51 10.50 -10.30 6.46
C VAL A 51 12.02 -10.28 6.34
N GLU A 52 12.56 -10.80 5.24
CA GLU A 52 13.90 -10.43 4.78
C GLU A 52 13.80 -9.11 4.01
N ASP A 53 14.41 -8.06 4.54
CA ASP A 53 14.50 -6.74 3.90
C ASP A 53 15.57 -6.77 2.81
N GLU A 54 15.15 -6.99 1.57
CA GLU A 54 15.97 -6.80 0.36
C GLU A 54 15.61 -5.47 -0.34
N GLY A 55 15.32 -4.41 0.43
CA GLY A 55 14.96 -3.09 -0.08
C GLY A 55 13.45 -2.93 -0.30
N ASN A 56 13.00 -2.99 -1.56
CA ASN A 56 11.57 -2.83 -1.92
C ASN A 56 10.80 -4.16 -1.86
N TYR A 57 11.37 -5.20 -1.28
CA TYR A 57 10.77 -6.54 -1.25
C TYR A 57 10.68 -7.04 0.19
N PHE A 58 9.51 -7.57 0.53
CA PHE A 58 9.20 -8.23 1.79
C PHE A 58 8.85 -9.69 1.42
N SER A 59 9.81 -10.61 1.52
CA SER A 59 9.51 -12.03 1.28
C SER A 59 8.73 -12.61 2.46
N HIS A 60 7.63 -13.30 2.19
CA HIS A 60 6.82 -14.01 3.18
C HIS A 60 6.73 -15.50 2.80
N ASN A 61 6.44 -16.38 3.77
CA ASN A 61 6.21 -17.81 3.53
C ASN A 61 5.10 -18.10 2.50
N ALA A 62 4.19 -17.15 2.28
CA ALA A 62 3.13 -17.23 1.29
C ALA A 62 3.49 -16.59 -0.07
N GLY A 63 4.71 -16.09 -0.29
CA GLY A 63 5.16 -15.46 -1.54
C GLY A 63 6.02 -14.22 -1.31
N ASP A 64 6.68 -13.74 -2.37
CA ASP A 64 7.50 -12.53 -2.33
C ASP A 64 6.60 -11.29 -2.51
N LEU A 65 6.51 -10.44 -1.49
CA LEU A 65 5.83 -9.16 -1.61
C LEU A 65 6.81 -8.13 -2.16
N ALA A 66 6.40 -7.35 -3.15
CA ALA A 66 7.18 -6.22 -3.66
C ALA A 66 6.45 -4.92 -3.31
N THR A 67 6.87 -4.26 -2.25
CA THR A 67 6.35 -2.92 -1.93
C THR A 67 7.29 -1.91 -2.54
N TRP A 68 6.81 -1.08 -3.47
CA TRP A 68 7.56 0.08 -3.93
C TRP A 68 7.03 1.29 -3.19
N PRO A 69 7.69 1.74 -2.11
CA PRO A 69 7.15 2.82 -1.30
C PRO A 69 7.13 4.16 -2.05
N ASP A 70 8.01 4.28 -3.05
CA ASP A 70 8.10 5.42 -3.97
C ASP A 70 6.87 5.59 -4.87
N ASP A 71 5.98 4.58 -4.96
CA ASP A 71 4.77 4.63 -5.79
C ASP A 71 3.55 5.26 -5.09
N SER A 72 3.71 5.77 -3.87
CA SER A 72 2.63 6.47 -3.17
C SER A 72 2.40 7.88 -3.74
N THR A 73 1.22 8.11 -4.32
CA THR A 73 0.86 9.39 -4.94
C THR A 73 0.04 10.25 -3.97
N LEU A 74 0.53 11.45 -3.66
CA LEU A 74 -0.24 12.48 -2.95
C LEU A 74 -1.34 13.03 -3.87
N VAL A 75 -2.59 13.03 -3.38
CA VAL A 75 -3.75 13.51 -4.12
C VAL A 75 -4.54 14.53 -3.31
N THR A 76 -5.43 15.27 -3.99
CA THR A 76 -6.38 16.13 -3.31
C THR A 76 -7.48 15.27 -2.64
N LYS A 77 -8.17 15.85 -1.65
CA LYS A 77 -9.33 15.21 -1.03
C LYS A 77 -10.40 14.82 -2.05
N GLU A 78 -10.67 15.67 -3.04
CA GLU A 78 -11.68 15.39 -4.07
C GLU A 78 -11.33 14.15 -4.91
N VAL A 79 -10.07 14.00 -5.31
CA VAL A 79 -9.60 12.81 -6.05
C VAL A 79 -9.70 11.55 -5.18
N PHE A 80 -9.32 11.66 -3.91
CA PHE A 80 -9.42 10.57 -2.94
C PHE A 80 -10.86 10.09 -2.74
N ASP A 81 -11.81 11.03 -2.64
CA ASP A 81 -13.25 10.76 -2.50
C ASP A 81 -13.86 10.20 -3.81
N ALA A 82 -13.39 10.64 -4.99
CA ALA A 82 -13.89 10.17 -6.28
C ALA A 82 -13.54 8.69 -6.54
N MET A 83 -12.37 8.23 -6.08
CA MET A 83 -11.96 6.82 -6.15
C MET A 83 -12.89 5.87 -5.39
N THR A 84 -13.76 6.38 -4.51
CA THR A 84 -14.73 5.57 -3.74
C THR A 84 -15.95 5.14 -4.55
N MET A 85 -16.14 5.66 -5.77
CA MET A 85 -17.39 5.51 -6.54
C MET A 85 -17.39 4.37 -7.57
N LEU A 86 -16.38 3.49 -7.58
CA LEU A 86 -16.48 2.26 -8.36
C LEU A 86 -17.25 1.21 -7.54
N PRO A 87 -18.44 0.77 -7.98
CA PRO A 87 -19.16 -0.28 -7.27
C PRO A 87 -18.27 -1.51 -7.18
N ARG A 88 -18.17 -2.08 -5.97
CA ARG A 88 -17.63 -3.43 -5.79
C ARG A 88 -18.44 -4.35 -6.69
N HIS A 89 -17.88 -4.73 -7.83
CA HIS A 89 -18.38 -5.90 -8.53
C HIS A 89 -17.99 -7.09 -7.66
N GLU A 90 -18.96 -7.54 -6.87
CA GLU A 90 -18.94 -8.87 -6.26
C GLU A 90 -19.01 -9.86 -7.44
N PHE A 91 -17.91 -10.60 -7.66
CA PHE A 91 -17.87 -11.77 -8.53
C PHE A 91 -18.12 -13.02 -7.70
#